data_AF-A0A6I2GLA7-F1
#
_entry.id   AF-A0A6I2GLA7-F1
#
_cell.length_a   1.000
_cell.length_b   1.000
_cell.length_c   1.000
_cell.angle_alpha   90.00
_cell.angle_beta   90.00
_cell.angle_gamma   90.00
#
_symmetry.space_group_name_H-M   'P 1'
#
loop_
_entity.id
_entity.type
_entity.pdbx_description
1 polymer ?
#
loop_
_entity_poly.entity_id
_entity_poly.type
_entity_poly.pdbx_seq_one_letter_code
_entity_poly.pdbx_strand_id
1 'polypeptide(L)'
;MRKRYGWLSAGLVALLAVGCNEQGKSNSNGKNDAQDQARARVEQAQKKTEDAFDQAKKAQSDATDQQKSAAQAQQDVEKARKDLQEAQAKAQKETQEAQQKQQSALQQSQQAQSTATQSQQQALQAQQQAQQEATQRQQQAAQAQAQAGQQAQAQQDQLAQQNQQVQQQVKTAQQQQAAQQPAAGDQAQGTGGSGAAGEQTVTLDVVKASDQELVLGQRGEPSMRLTLNPQTQVLVDGRAARATDIQEGAQVRASYRSENGQQVATRIDAKSAANVVPANPQTGESAKPAK
;
A
#
# COMPACT_ATOMS: atom_id res chain seq x y z
N MET A 1 19.60 -4.29 -25.57
CA MET A 1 20.36 -5.28 -26.37
C MET A 1 20.05 -5.03 -27.84
N ARG A 2 21.00 -4.44 -28.59
CA ARG A 2 20.81 -4.07 -30.02
C ARG A 2 21.48 -5.12 -30.89
N LYS A 3 20.71 -5.97 -31.57
CA LYS A 3 21.23 -6.90 -32.57
C LYS A 3 21.35 -6.17 -33.91
N ARG A 4 22.58 -5.91 -34.35
CA ARG A 4 22.92 -5.40 -35.67
C ARG A 4 22.89 -6.56 -36.66
N TYR A 5 21.88 -6.61 -37.53
CA TYR A 5 21.92 -7.47 -38.71
C TYR A 5 22.46 -6.64 -39.87
N GLY A 6 23.76 -6.83 -40.17
CA GLY A 6 24.36 -6.40 -41.41
C GLY A 6 24.17 -7.50 -42.44
N TRP A 7 23.38 -7.25 -43.48
CA TRP A 7 23.37 -8.05 -44.69
C TRP A 7 24.24 -7.33 -45.73
N LEU A 8 25.39 -7.93 -46.04
CA LEU A 8 26.23 -7.63 -47.19
C LEU A 8 25.75 -8.49 -48.35
N SER A 9 25.23 -7.87 -49.41
CA SER A 9 24.93 -8.54 -50.68
C SER A 9 26.14 -8.46 -51.62
N ALA A 10 26.73 -9.61 -51.90
CA ALA A 10 27.86 -9.77 -52.79
C ALA A 10 27.42 -10.10 -54.24
N GLY A 11 27.86 -9.26 -55.18
CA GLY A 11 28.53 -9.61 -56.44
C GLY A 11 28.02 -10.73 -57.35
N LEU A 12 27.37 -10.31 -58.44
CA LEU A 12 27.58 -10.70 -59.85
C LEU A 12 28.63 -11.79 -60.15
N VAL A 13 28.22 -12.88 -60.82
CA VAL A 13 29.12 -13.72 -61.63
C VAL A 13 28.48 -13.97 -63.00
N ALA A 14 29.16 -13.46 -64.03
CA ALA A 14 28.96 -13.79 -65.43
C ALA A 14 29.52 -15.20 -65.72
N LEU A 15 28.79 -16.01 -66.49
CA LEU A 15 29.33 -17.26 -67.05
C LEU A 15 29.20 -17.26 -68.58
N LEU A 16 30.37 -17.44 -69.18
CA LEU A 16 30.69 -17.44 -70.60
C LEU A 16 30.50 -18.82 -71.24
N ALA A 17 30.37 -18.77 -72.57
CA ALA A 17 30.41 -19.79 -73.63
C ALA A 17 31.18 -21.10 -73.39
N VAL A 18 30.59 -22.22 -73.86
CA VAL A 18 31.20 -23.45 -74.43
C VAL A 18 30.08 -24.11 -75.29
N GLY A 19 30.21 -24.66 -76.49
CA GLY A 19 31.29 -25.02 -77.41
C GLY A 19 30.68 -26.07 -78.37
N CYS A 20 30.76 -25.87 -79.69
CA CYS A 20 30.28 -26.83 -80.70
C CYS A 20 31.29 -28.00 -80.80
N ASN A 21 30.81 -29.24 -80.67
CA ASN A 21 31.62 -30.43 -80.93
C ASN A 21 31.05 -31.26 -82.07
N GLU A 22 31.97 -31.81 -82.85
CA GLU A 22 31.86 -32.37 -84.19
C GLU A 22 31.94 -33.90 -84.13
N GLN A 23 30.91 -34.61 -84.60
CA GLN A 23 30.90 -36.08 -84.78
C GLN A 23 29.58 -36.45 -85.48
N GLY A 24 29.44 -37.24 -86.53
CA GLY A 24 30.30 -38.19 -87.24
C GLY A 24 29.33 -39.16 -87.95
N LYS A 25 29.59 -39.43 -89.23
CA LYS A 25 28.87 -40.30 -90.18
C LYS A 25 28.06 -41.47 -89.58
N SER A 26 26.77 -41.59 -89.94
CA SER A 26 26.11 -42.90 -90.14
C SER A 26 24.77 -42.84 -90.88
N ASN A 27 24.65 -43.74 -91.85
CA ASN A 27 23.47 -44.40 -92.41
C ASN A 27 22.30 -43.60 -93.01
N SER A 28 22.18 -43.75 -94.33
CA SER A 28 21.00 -43.57 -95.15
C SER A 28 19.88 -44.57 -94.80
N ASN A 29 19.15 -44.28 -93.73
CA ASN A 29 17.75 -44.68 -93.50
C ASN A 29 16.89 -43.45 -93.06
N GLY A 30 17.41 -42.23 -93.27
CA GLY A 30 17.04 -41.00 -92.57
C GLY A 30 15.89 -40.17 -93.13
N LYS A 31 14.86 -40.76 -93.74
CA LYS A 31 13.64 -40.00 -94.11
C LYS A 31 12.60 -39.91 -92.99
N ASN A 32 12.57 -40.88 -92.06
CA ASN A 32 11.65 -40.83 -90.91
C ASN A 32 12.28 -40.14 -89.68
N ASP A 33 13.58 -40.34 -89.42
CA ASP A 33 14.28 -39.74 -88.26
C ASP A 33 14.37 -38.21 -88.32
N ALA A 34 14.44 -37.63 -89.53
CA ALA A 34 14.46 -36.18 -89.71
C ALA A 34 13.14 -35.52 -89.30
N GLN A 35 12.01 -36.21 -89.50
CA GLN A 35 10.69 -35.73 -89.12
C GLN A 35 10.47 -35.82 -87.61
N ASP A 36 10.97 -36.87 -86.97
CA ASP A 36 10.89 -37.02 -85.51
C ASP A 36 11.82 -36.06 -84.77
N GLN A 37 13.02 -35.79 -85.29
CA GLN A 37 13.89 -34.74 -84.75
C GLN A 37 13.29 -33.34 -84.91
N ALA A 38 12.61 -33.05 -86.01
CA ALA A 38 11.92 -31.77 -86.18
C ALA A 38 10.79 -31.59 -85.15
N ARG A 39 10.01 -32.64 -84.90
CA ARG A 39 8.95 -32.63 -83.87
C ARG A 39 9.53 -32.45 -82.46
N ALA A 40 10.58 -33.20 -82.11
CA ALA A 40 11.24 -33.08 -80.81
C ALA A 40 11.84 -31.68 -80.59
N ARG A 41 12.36 -31.03 -81.64
CA ARG A 41 12.86 -29.64 -81.55
C ARG A 41 11.75 -28.63 -81.33
N VAL A 42 10.60 -28.80 -81.98
CA VAL A 42 9.44 -27.92 -81.77
C VAL A 42 8.90 -28.09 -80.35
N GLU A 43 8.77 -29.32 -79.86
CA GLU A 43 8.34 -29.60 -78.48
C GLU A 43 9.32 -29.02 -77.45
N GLN A 44 10.63 -29.19 -77.67
CA GLN A 44 11.66 -28.59 -76.82
C GLN A 44 11.62 -27.05 -76.86
N ALA A 45 11.35 -26.45 -78.02
CA ALA A 45 11.24 -25.00 -78.17
C ALA A 45 9.98 -24.46 -77.47
N GLN A 46 8.85 -25.17 -77.57
CA GLN A 46 7.62 -24.82 -76.87
C GLN A 46 7.82 -24.90 -75.35
N LYS A 47 8.41 -26.00 -74.84
CA LYS A 47 8.71 -26.15 -73.42
C LYS A 47 9.65 -25.06 -72.90
N LYS A 48 10.72 -24.74 -73.63
CA LYS A 48 11.63 -23.63 -73.25
C LYS A 48 10.92 -22.27 -73.20
N THR A 49 9.93 -22.07 -74.07
CA THR A 49 9.14 -20.82 -74.09
C THR A 49 8.20 -20.75 -72.89
N GLU A 50 7.56 -21.87 -72.54
CA GLU A 50 6.72 -21.99 -71.34
C GLU A 50 7.54 -21.77 -70.06
N ASP A 51 8.69 -22.43 -69.93
CA ASP A 51 9.62 -22.25 -68.80
C ASP A 51 10.08 -20.78 -68.68
N ALA A 52 10.39 -20.11 -69.81
CA ALA A 52 10.79 -18.71 -69.82
C ALA A 52 9.64 -17.77 -69.40
N PHE A 53 8.41 -18.07 -69.81
CA PHE A 53 7.23 -17.28 -69.43
C PHE A 53 6.92 -17.44 -67.93
N ASP A 54 6.98 -18.67 -67.41
CA ASP A 54 6.78 -18.94 -66.00
C ASP A 54 7.87 -18.28 -65.14
N GLN A 55 9.12 -18.33 -65.59
CA GLN A 55 10.22 -17.64 -64.93
C GLN A 55 10.03 -16.11 -64.93
N ALA A 56 9.56 -15.53 -66.04
CA ALA A 56 9.26 -14.10 -66.12
C ALA A 56 8.09 -13.70 -65.20
N LYS A 57 7.01 -14.51 -65.17
CA LYS A 57 5.85 -14.29 -64.29
C LYS A 57 6.25 -14.37 -62.82
N LYS A 58 7.09 -15.34 -62.45
CA LYS A 58 7.64 -15.46 -61.10
C LYS A 58 8.50 -14.25 -60.74
N ALA A 59 9.41 -13.83 -61.61
CA ALA A 59 10.25 -12.65 -61.38
C ALA A 59 9.42 -11.36 -61.22
N GLN A 60 8.33 -11.20 -62.00
CA GLN A 60 7.40 -10.08 -61.86
C GLN A 60 6.64 -10.12 -60.53
N SER A 61 6.22 -11.31 -60.09
CA SER A 61 5.59 -11.51 -58.78
C SER A 61 6.56 -11.15 -57.65
N ASP A 62 7.76 -11.70 -57.68
CA ASP A 62 8.80 -11.47 -56.66
C ASP A 62 9.17 -9.97 -56.59
N ALA A 63 9.30 -9.29 -57.73
CA ALA A 63 9.55 -7.84 -57.77
C ALA A 63 8.39 -7.03 -57.16
N THR A 64 7.14 -7.42 -57.44
CA THR A 64 5.95 -6.77 -56.87
C THR A 64 5.87 -6.95 -55.36
N ASP A 65 6.18 -8.15 -54.87
CA ASP A 65 6.17 -8.45 -53.44
C ASP A 65 7.31 -7.72 -52.70
N GLN A 66 8.49 -7.61 -53.33
CA GLN A 66 9.58 -6.78 -52.80
C GLN A 66 9.22 -5.30 -52.76
N GLN A 67 8.54 -4.77 -53.78
CA GLN A 67 8.08 -3.37 -53.77
C GLN A 67 7.04 -3.13 -52.66
N LYS A 68 6.10 -4.04 -52.45
CA LYS A 68 5.13 -3.97 -51.34
C LYS A 68 5.82 -4.03 -49.98
N SER A 69 6.77 -4.94 -49.82
CA SER A 69 7.54 -5.08 -48.58
C SER A 69 8.37 -3.83 -48.28
N ALA A 70 8.99 -3.22 -49.31
CA ALA A 70 9.73 -1.97 -49.16
C ALA A 70 8.81 -0.79 -48.76
N ALA A 71 7.62 -0.70 -49.36
CA ALA A 71 6.63 0.33 -49.00
C ALA A 71 6.12 0.17 -47.56
N GLN A 72 5.87 -1.08 -47.12
CA GLN A 72 5.50 -1.37 -45.73
C GLN A 72 6.63 -1.00 -44.76
N ALA A 73 7.87 -1.36 -45.07
CA ALA A 73 9.01 -1.01 -44.24
C ALA A 73 9.19 0.52 -44.09
N GLN A 74 8.89 1.30 -45.14
CA GLN A 74 8.89 2.77 -45.06
C GLN A 74 7.79 3.29 -44.13
N GLN A 75 6.58 2.76 -44.25
CA GLN A 75 5.46 3.11 -43.37
C GLN A 75 5.76 2.78 -41.89
N ASP A 76 6.41 1.65 -41.63
CA ASP A 76 6.81 1.25 -40.29
C ASP A 76 7.85 2.19 -39.68
N VAL A 77 8.80 2.69 -40.47
CA VAL A 77 9.80 3.69 -40.01
C VAL A 77 9.12 5.01 -39.67
N GLU A 78 8.14 5.45 -40.46
CA GLU A 78 7.38 6.68 -40.16
C GLU A 78 6.56 6.53 -38.88
N LYS A 79 5.87 5.40 -38.71
CA LYS A 79 5.13 5.10 -37.47
C LYS A 79 6.06 5.06 -36.28
N ALA A 80 7.20 4.37 -36.38
CA ALA A 80 8.17 4.29 -35.30
C ALA A 80 8.76 5.66 -34.91
N ARG A 81 8.94 6.57 -35.87
CA ARG A 81 9.36 7.96 -35.60
C ARG A 81 8.28 8.74 -34.84
N LYS A 82 7.02 8.61 -35.25
CA LYS A 82 5.89 9.23 -34.57
C LYS A 82 5.75 8.73 -33.14
N ASP A 83 5.78 7.42 -32.94
CA ASP A 83 5.68 6.79 -31.61
C ASP A 83 6.83 7.25 -30.69
N LEU A 84 8.05 7.38 -31.24
CA LEU A 84 9.20 7.89 -30.48
C LEU A 84 9.03 9.36 -30.08
N GLN A 85 8.48 10.21 -30.94
CA GLN A 85 8.20 11.60 -30.63
C GLN A 85 7.12 11.75 -29.56
N GLU A 86 6.04 10.96 -29.65
CA GLU A 86 4.97 10.94 -28.65
C GLU A 86 5.49 10.44 -27.29
N ALA A 87 6.32 9.39 -27.29
CA ALA A 87 6.96 8.88 -26.07
C ALA A 87 7.86 9.93 -25.40
N GLN A 88 8.62 10.70 -26.18
CA GLN A 88 9.45 11.80 -25.66
C GLN A 88 8.60 12.92 -25.07
N ALA A 89 7.53 13.33 -25.75
CA ALA A 89 6.62 14.35 -25.24
C ALA A 89 5.93 13.91 -23.94
N LYS A 90 5.50 12.64 -23.87
CA LYS A 90 4.91 12.06 -22.66
C LYS A 90 5.91 12.02 -21.50
N ALA A 91 7.14 11.58 -21.74
CA ALA A 91 8.18 11.56 -20.71
C ALA A 91 8.51 12.96 -20.15
N GLN A 92 8.54 13.99 -21.01
CA GLN A 92 8.71 15.38 -20.57
C GLN A 92 7.53 15.87 -19.73
N LYS A 93 6.30 15.57 -20.15
CA LYS A 93 5.08 15.93 -19.40
C LYS A 93 5.07 15.28 -18.01
N GLU A 94 5.37 13.98 -17.94
CA GLU A 94 5.44 13.26 -16.65
C GLU A 94 6.53 13.83 -15.74
N THR A 95 7.67 14.25 -16.30
CA THR A 95 8.74 14.90 -15.54
C THR A 95 8.29 16.25 -14.97
N GLN A 96 7.57 17.07 -15.75
CA GLN A 96 7.02 18.34 -15.25
C GLN A 96 5.98 18.12 -14.15
N GLU A 97 5.08 17.15 -14.31
CA GLU A 97 4.08 16.81 -13.30
C GLU A 97 4.74 16.29 -12.01
N ALA A 98 5.78 15.47 -12.13
CA ALA A 98 6.57 15.01 -11.00
C ALA A 98 7.25 16.17 -10.25
N GLN A 99 7.83 17.13 -10.97
CA GLN A 99 8.42 18.33 -10.36
C GLN A 99 7.37 19.19 -9.66
N GLN A 100 6.20 19.38 -10.25
CA GLN A 100 5.09 20.10 -9.62
C GLN A 100 4.64 19.43 -8.33
N LYS A 101 4.49 18.09 -8.34
CA LYS A 101 4.14 17.30 -7.16
C LYS A 101 5.20 17.38 -6.07
N GLN A 102 6.48 17.40 -6.43
CA GLN A 102 7.57 17.60 -5.47
C GLN A 102 7.50 18.99 -4.82
N GLN A 103 7.22 20.04 -5.59
CA GLN A 103 7.05 21.39 -5.04
C GLN A 103 5.85 21.49 -4.10
N SER A 104 4.70 20.90 -4.46
CA SER A 104 3.52 20.89 -3.58
C SER A 104 3.78 20.10 -2.30
N ALA A 105 4.48 18.97 -2.39
CA ALA A 105 4.85 18.18 -1.22
C ALA A 105 5.77 18.95 -0.27
N LEU A 106 6.73 19.72 -0.80
CA LEU A 106 7.60 20.60 0.01
C LEU A 106 6.82 21.72 0.69
N GLN A 107 5.82 22.31 0.04
CA GLN A 107 4.97 23.32 0.66
C GLN A 107 4.13 22.73 1.80
N GLN A 108 3.51 21.57 1.56
CA GLN A 108 2.74 20.87 2.60
C GLN A 108 3.63 20.47 3.78
N SER A 109 4.85 20.01 3.52
CA SER A 109 5.82 19.68 4.57
C SER A 109 6.19 20.90 5.42
N GLN A 110 6.39 22.07 4.79
CA GLN A 110 6.70 23.31 5.53
C GLN A 110 5.52 23.75 6.42
N GLN A 111 4.28 23.63 5.91
CA GLN A 111 3.08 23.91 6.70
C GLN A 111 2.94 22.94 7.87
N ALA A 112 3.12 21.64 7.64
CA ALA A 112 3.08 20.65 8.72
C ALA A 112 4.16 20.92 9.78
N GLN A 113 5.36 21.33 9.36
CA GLN A 113 6.46 21.64 10.28
C GLN A 113 6.19 22.89 11.13
N SER A 114 5.58 23.93 10.56
CA SER A 114 5.21 25.12 11.32
C SER A 114 4.08 24.83 12.32
N THR A 115 3.08 24.05 11.93
CA THR A 115 2.00 23.60 12.83
C THR A 115 2.55 22.73 13.96
N ALA A 116 3.40 21.74 13.66
CA ALA A 116 4.01 20.88 14.67
C ALA A 116 4.84 21.69 15.68
N THR A 117 5.60 22.68 15.20
CA THR A 117 6.39 23.57 16.06
C THR A 117 5.50 24.43 16.96
N GLN A 118 4.40 24.96 16.42
CA GLN A 118 3.43 25.74 17.20
C GLN A 118 2.77 24.89 18.30
N SER A 119 2.33 23.68 17.96
CA SER A 119 1.73 22.75 18.93
C SER A 119 2.73 22.36 20.02
N GLN A 120 4.00 22.16 19.67
CA GLN A 120 5.05 21.86 20.65
C GLN A 120 5.27 23.02 21.64
N GLN A 121 5.26 24.27 21.16
CA GLN A 121 5.37 25.45 22.03
C GLN A 121 4.16 25.58 22.96
N GLN A 122 2.94 25.36 22.45
CA GLN A 122 1.73 25.40 23.25
C GLN A 122 1.72 24.31 24.32
N ALA A 123 2.14 23.09 23.99
CA ALA A 123 2.25 21.99 24.94
C ALA A 123 3.24 22.29 26.08
N LEU A 124 4.40 22.88 25.75
CA LEU A 124 5.38 23.34 26.74
C LEU A 124 4.83 24.42 27.65
N GLN A 125 4.08 25.39 27.12
CA GLN A 125 3.45 26.44 27.92
C GLN A 125 2.38 25.87 28.86
N ALA A 126 1.53 24.97 28.37
CA ALA A 126 0.54 24.28 29.19
C ALA A 126 1.19 23.43 30.30
N GLN A 127 2.32 22.79 30.00
CA GLN A 127 3.08 22.02 30.99
C GLN A 127 3.64 22.92 32.11
N GLN A 128 4.15 24.11 31.77
CA GLN A 128 4.64 25.07 32.75
C GLN A 128 3.50 25.61 33.64
N GLN A 129 2.34 25.91 33.05
CA GLN A 129 1.16 26.34 33.80
C GLN A 129 0.69 25.25 34.78
N ALA A 130 0.60 24.00 34.32
CA ALA A 130 0.22 22.89 35.17
C ALA A 130 1.21 22.69 36.35
N GLN A 131 2.51 22.89 36.15
CA GLN A 131 3.49 22.84 37.24
C GLN A 131 3.30 23.97 38.28
N GLN A 132 2.96 25.18 37.82
CA GLN A 132 2.69 26.31 38.72
C GLN A 132 1.41 26.08 39.53
N GLU A 133 0.35 25.60 38.89
CA GLU A 133 -0.91 25.27 39.56
C GLU A 133 -0.75 24.13 40.57
N ALA A 134 0.01 23.08 40.21
CA ALA A 134 0.32 21.99 41.14
C ALA A 134 1.09 22.50 42.37
N THR A 135 2.06 23.41 42.17
CA THR A 135 2.83 24.02 43.25
C THR A 135 1.95 24.89 44.16
N GLN A 136 1.04 25.70 43.59
CA GLN A 136 0.08 26.47 44.38
C GLN A 136 -0.87 25.58 45.18
N ARG A 137 -1.40 24.52 44.57
CA ARG A 137 -2.25 23.55 45.28
C ARG A 137 -1.52 22.89 46.44
N GLN A 138 -0.24 22.55 46.27
CA GLN A 138 0.56 21.97 47.33
C GLN A 138 0.75 22.93 48.51
N GLN A 139 0.99 24.22 48.24
CA GLN A 139 1.09 25.23 49.30
C GLN A 139 -0.23 25.45 50.04
N GLN A 140 -1.36 25.52 49.32
CA GLN A 140 -2.68 25.65 49.93
C GLN A 140 -3.03 24.43 50.78
N ALA A 141 -2.73 23.22 50.29
CA ALA A 141 -2.94 21.99 51.05
C ALA A 141 -2.08 21.96 52.33
N ALA A 142 -0.81 22.39 52.25
CA ALA A 142 0.06 22.48 53.41
C ALA A 142 -0.45 23.48 54.46
N GLN A 143 -0.98 24.64 54.02
CA GLN A 143 -1.59 25.62 54.93
C GLN A 143 -2.87 25.09 55.59
N ALA A 144 -3.72 24.39 54.84
CA ALA A 144 -4.93 23.77 55.38
C ALA A 144 -4.59 22.68 56.42
N GLN A 145 -3.56 21.86 56.18
CA GLN A 145 -3.08 20.88 57.14
C GLN A 145 -2.51 21.53 58.41
N ALA A 146 -1.77 22.63 58.27
CA ALA A 146 -1.25 23.37 59.42
C ALA A 146 -2.39 23.97 60.28
N GLN A 147 -3.43 24.52 59.66
CA GLN A 147 -4.60 25.05 60.37
C GLN A 147 -5.41 23.94 61.05
N ALA A 148 -5.65 22.81 60.37
CA ALA A 148 -6.32 21.65 60.95
C ALA A 148 -5.54 21.07 62.14
N GLY A 149 -4.20 21.03 62.05
CA GLY A 149 -3.33 20.63 63.15
C GLY A 149 -3.45 21.52 64.38
N GLN A 150 -3.48 22.85 64.20
CA GLN A 150 -3.67 23.80 65.31
C GLN A 150 -5.04 23.65 65.98
N GLN A 151 -6.11 23.43 65.20
CA GLN A 151 -7.44 23.17 65.76
C GLN A 151 -7.51 21.84 66.51
N ALA A 152 -6.93 20.78 65.97
CA ALA A 152 -6.88 19.48 66.64
C ALA A 152 -6.11 19.57 67.97
N GLN A 153 -5.00 20.29 68.00
CA GLN A 153 -4.20 20.49 69.21
C GLN A 153 -4.96 21.31 70.26
N ALA A 154 -5.64 22.40 69.86
CA ALA A 154 -6.48 23.19 70.76
C ALA A 154 -7.66 22.36 71.34
N GLN A 155 -8.26 21.48 70.53
CA GLN A 155 -9.36 20.62 70.97
C GLN A 155 -8.85 19.53 71.92
N GLN A 156 -7.65 18.99 71.68
CA GLN A 156 -7.00 18.04 72.57
C GLN A 156 -6.64 18.68 73.93
N ASP A 157 -6.14 19.92 73.94
CA ASP A 157 -5.89 20.67 75.17
C ASP A 157 -7.19 20.95 75.94
N GLN A 158 -8.29 21.25 75.23
CA GLN A 158 -9.60 21.46 75.85
C GLN A 158 -10.17 20.17 76.45
N LEU A 159 -10.02 19.03 75.76
CA LEU A 159 -10.36 17.72 76.29
C LEU A 159 -9.47 17.33 77.48
N ALA A 160 -8.17 17.63 77.44
CA ALA A 160 -7.25 17.34 78.55
C ALA A 160 -7.64 18.13 79.81
N GLN A 161 -8.01 19.41 79.67
CA GLN A 161 -8.55 20.20 80.79
C GLN A 161 -9.88 19.64 81.30
N GLN A 162 -10.79 19.24 80.41
CA GLN A 162 -12.05 18.63 80.82
C GLN A 162 -11.82 17.29 81.54
N ASN A 163 -10.91 16.44 81.05
CA ASN A 163 -10.59 15.17 81.70
C ASN A 163 -9.90 15.34 83.06
N GLN A 164 -9.17 16.43 83.30
CA GLN A 164 -8.71 16.76 84.66
C GLN A 164 -9.88 17.12 85.58
N GLN A 165 -10.90 17.84 85.09
CA GLN A 165 -12.11 18.13 85.87
C GLN A 165 -12.93 16.86 86.12
N VAL A 166 -13.06 16.00 85.11
CA VAL A 166 -13.72 14.70 85.24
C VAL A 166 -12.95 13.84 86.23
N GLN A 167 -11.61 13.72 86.17
CA GLN A 167 -10.82 12.98 87.17
C GLN A 167 -10.98 13.49 88.61
N GLN A 168 -11.22 14.79 88.84
CA GLN A 168 -11.60 15.30 90.16
C GLN A 168 -13.00 14.83 90.58
N GLN A 169 -13.95 14.73 89.64
CA GLN A 169 -15.29 14.21 89.90
C GLN A 169 -15.34 12.67 90.00
N VAL A 170 -14.53 11.93 89.24
CA VAL A 170 -14.46 10.47 89.33
C VAL A 170 -13.73 10.05 90.60
N LYS A 171 -12.77 10.82 91.14
CA LYS A 171 -12.28 10.59 92.52
C LYS A 171 -13.40 10.59 93.57
N THR A 172 -14.51 11.29 93.31
CA THR A 172 -15.70 11.28 94.16
C THR A 172 -16.70 10.17 93.81
N ALA A 173 -16.61 9.54 92.63
CA ALA A 173 -17.56 8.53 92.16
C ALA A 173 -17.01 7.10 92.10
N GLN A 174 -15.68 6.90 92.13
CA GLN A 174 -15.01 5.60 91.99
C GLN A 174 -14.95 4.75 93.28
N GLN A 175 -15.88 4.96 94.22
CA GLN A 175 -16.11 4.04 95.34
C GLN A 175 -17.28 3.06 95.08
N GLN A 176 -17.96 3.18 93.95
CA GLN A 176 -19.06 2.29 93.56
C GLN A 176 -18.83 1.77 92.15
N GLN A 177 -19.09 0.48 91.93
CA GLN A 177 -19.10 -0.21 90.62
C GLN A 177 -17.75 -0.74 90.13
N ALA A 178 -17.22 -1.70 90.88
CA ALA A 178 -16.55 -2.86 90.30
C ALA A 178 -17.61 -3.91 89.95
N ALA A 179 -17.78 -4.23 88.65
CA ALA A 179 -18.04 -5.57 88.10
C ALA A 179 -18.71 -5.50 86.71
N GLN A 180 -17.98 -5.93 85.66
CA GLN A 180 -18.37 -6.89 84.61
C GLN A 180 -17.78 -6.59 83.19
N GLN A 181 -16.79 -7.42 82.81
CA GLN A 181 -16.42 -7.86 81.44
C GLN A 181 -17.39 -8.97 80.97
N PRO A 182 -17.59 -9.31 79.66
CA PRO A 182 -16.62 -9.90 78.70
C PRO A 182 -16.78 -9.37 77.23
N ALA A 183 -15.87 -9.43 76.25
CA ALA A 183 -15.06 -10.47 75.56
C ALA A 183 -15.65 -11.00 74.21
N ALA A 184 -14.93 -10.66 73.13
CA ALA A 184 -14.53 -11.44 71.93
C ALA A 184 -15.53 -11.98 70.87
N GLY A 185 -15.06 -11.93 69.61
CA GLY A 185 -15.50 -12.67 68.40
C GLY A 185 -15.61 -11.75 67.16
N ASP A 186 -15.27 -12.09 65.92
CA ASP A 186 -14.61 -13.22 65.26
C ASP A 186 -14.32 -12.79 63.78
N GLN A 187 -13.59 -13.63 63.05
CA GLN A 187 -12.96 -13.51 61.74
C GLN A 187 -13.86 -13.31 60.49
N ALA A 188 -13.26 -12.84 59.39
CA ALA A 188 -13.35 -13.34 57.98
C ALA A 188 -12.82 -12.24 57.02
N GLN A 189 -11.64 -12.31 56.41
CA GLN A 189 -11.13 -13.18 55.33
C GLN A 189 -12.03 -13.23 54.07
N GLY A 190 -11.61 -12.52 53.02
CA GLY A 190 -12.22 -12.51 51.69
C GLY A 190 -11.27 -11.96 50.62
N THR A 191 -10.48 -12.86 50.03
CA THR A 191 -10.15 -13.00 48.59
C THR A 191 -10.51 -11.82 47.69
N GLY A 192 -9.58 -11.15 47.00
CA GLY A 192 -8.72 -11.74 45.97
C GLY A 192 -9.17 -11.25 44.60
N GLY A 193 -8.83 -9.99 44.25
CA GLY A 193 -9.02 -9.42 42.92
C GLY A 193 -7.67 -9.09 42.31
N SER A 194 -6.94 -10.12 41.87
CA SER A 194 -5.74 -9.95 41.05
C SER A 194 -6.13 -9.15 39.81
N GLY A 195 -5.59 -7.94 39.70
CA GLY A 195 -5.66 -7.13 38.49
C GLY A 195 -5.15 -7.95 37.32
N ALA A 196 -6.07 -8.48 36.53
CA ALA A 196 -5.79 -8.89 35.17
C ALA A 196 -5.20 -7.65 34.48
N ALA A 197 -3.93 -7.75 34.06
CA ALA A 197 -3.33 -6.83 33.13
C ALA A 197 -4.30 -6.68 31.96
N GLY A 198 -5.01 -5.55 31.95
CA GLY A 198 -6.30 -5.43 31.29
C GLY A 198 -6.14 -5.57 29.79
N GLU A 199 -6.85 -6.54 29.21
CA GLU A 199 -7.15 -6.48 27.80
C GLU A 199 -7.96 -5.18 27.56
N GLN A 200 -7.40 -4.29 26.76
CA GLN A 200 -8.03 -3.02 26.40
C GLN A 200 -8.69 -3.19 25.04
N THR A 201 -9.90 -2.64 24.87
CA THR A 201 -10.62 -2.69 23.58
C THR A 201 -10.71 -1.31 22.96
N VAL A 202 -10.54 -1.22 21.64
CA VAL A 202 -10.68 0.03 20.88
C VAL A 202 -11.47 -0.22 19.58
N THR A 203 -12.23 0.77 19.13
CA THR A 203 -12.92 0.74 17.84
C THR A 203 -12.45 1.91 16.96
N LEU A 204 -11.83 1.62 15.82
CA LEU A 204 -11.20 2.60 14.92
C LEU A 204 -11.30 2.14 13.45
N ASP A 205 -11.02 3.05 12.52
CA ASP A 205 -10.95 2.75 11.09
C ASP A 205 -9.55 2.25 10.71
N VAL A 206 -9.46 1.33 9.76
CA VAL A 206 -8.18 0.80 9.28
C VAL A 206 -7.55 1.80 8.32
N VAL A 207 -6.34 2.26 8.63
CA VAL A 207 -5.54 3.09 7.72
C VAL A 207 -4.64 2.21 6.86
N LYS A 208 -4.05 1.17 7.47
CA LYS A 208 -3.18 0.22 6.80
C LYS A 208 -3.19 -1.12 7.51
N ALA A 209 -3.23 -2.20 6.74
CA ALA A 209 -3.16 -3.57 7.25
C ALA A 209 -2.00 -4.36 6.62
N SER A 210 -1.32 -5.14 7.43
CA SER A 210 -0.25 -6.07 7.02
C SER A 210 -0.23 -7.29 7.94
N ASP A 211 0.59 -8.30 7.64
CA ASP A 211 0.68 -9.52 8.45
C ASP A 211 1.24 -9.29 9.87
N GLN A 212 2.00 -8.20 10.09
CA GLN A 212 2.71 -7.93 11.34
C GLN A 212 2.26 -6.66 12.04
N GLU A 213 1.66 -5.73 11.30
CA GLU A 213 1.27 -4.42 11.81
C GLU A 213 -0.12 -4.03 11.30
N LEU A 214 -0.97 -3.56 12.21
CA LEU A 214 -2.24 -2.92 11.91
C LEU A 214 -2.19 -1.47 12.37
N VAL A 215 -2.36 -0.54 11.43
CA VAL A 215 -2.42 0.89 11.73
C VAL A 215 -3.88 1.32 11.69
N LEU A 216 -4.35 1.79 12.84
CA LEU A 216 -5.70 2.26 13.06
C LEU A 216 -5.72 3.79 13.15
N GLY A 217 -6.84 4.38 12.73
CA GLY A 217 -7.02 5.81 12.66
C GLY A 217 -8.45 6.25 12.93
N GLN A 218 -8.61 7.54 13.22
CA GLN A 218 -9.92 8.19 13.16
C GLN A 218 -9.91 9.09 11.93
N ARG A 219 -10.93 8.98 11.07
CA ARG A 219 -11.03 9.80 9.83
C ARG A 219 -9.82 9.66 8.88
N GLY A 220 -9.18 8.49 8.86
CA GLY A 220 -8.03 8.21 7.99
C GLY A 220 -6.68 8.74 8.50
N GLU A 221 -6.63 9.45 9.64
CA GLU A 221 -5.37 9.84 10.26
C GLU A 221 -4.84 8.73 11.19
N PRO A 222 -3.57 8.31 11.07
CA PRO A 222 -3.01 7.22 11.86
C PRO A 222 -2.88 7.66 13.33
N SER A 223 -3.62 7.01 14.22
CA SER A 223 -3.66 7.32 15.65
C SER A 223 -3.11 6.21 16.53
N MET A 224 -3.13 4.96 16.06
CA MET A 224 -2.71 3.80 16.84
C MET A 224 -2.05 2.74 15.96
N ARG A 225 -0.97 2.16 16.46
CA ARG A 225 -0.26 1.04 15.81
C ARG A 225 -0.33 -0.19 16.70
N LEU A 226 -0.83 -1.29 16.15
CA LEU A 226 -0.92 -2.58 16.80
C LEU A 226 0.04 -3.57 16.15
N THR A 227 0.82 -4.27 16.96
CA THR A 227 1.64 -5.40 16.53
C THR A 227 0.79 -6.67 16.53
N LEU A 228 0.77 -7.38 15.40
CA LEU A 228 0.13 -8.69 15.29
C LEU A 228 1.13 -9.81 15.53
N ASN A 229 0.68 -10.83 16.25
CA ASN A 229 1.43 -12.06 16.46
C ASN A 229 0.66 -13.24 15.81
N PRO A 230 1.30 -14.39 15.59
CA PRO A 230 0.63 -15.58 15.08
C PRO A 230 -0.54 -16.09 15.96
N GLN A 231 -0.61 -15.64 17.21
CA GLN A 231 -1.69 -15.95 18.15
C GLN A 231 -2.87 -14.97 18.06
N THR A 232 -2.76 -13.88 17.31
CA THR A 232 -3.83 -12.89 17.18
C THR A 232 -4.99 -13.50 16.39
N GLN A 233 -6.17 -13.52 16.99
CA GLN A 233 -7.38 -14.01 16.32
C GLN A 233 -7.96 -12.90 15.44
N VAL A 234 -8.03 -13.13 14.12
CA VAL A 234 -8.59 -12.16 13.16
C VAL A 234 -9.90 -12.68 12.60
N LEU A 235 -10.94 -11.86 12.71
CA LEU A 235 -12.28 -12.10 12.17
C LEU A 235 -12.63 -10.97 11.20
N VAL A 236 -13.11 -11.30 10.01
CA VAL A 236 -13.69 -10.37 9.04
C VAL A 236 -15.13 -10.79 8.81
N ASP A 237 -16.07 -9.92 9.11
CA ASP A 237 -17.52 -10.18 9.03
C ASP A 237 -17.92 -11.49 9.75
N GLY A 238 -17.30 -11.74 10.92
CA GLY A 238 -17.53 -12.93 11.75
C GLY A 238 -16.87 -14.22 11.26
N ARG A 239 -16.07 -14.19 10.19
CA ARG A 239 -15.33 -15.35 9.67
C ARG A 239 -13.84 -15.23 9.95
N ALA A 240 -13.19 -16.34 10.27
CA ALA A 240 -11.73 -16.36 10.45
C ALA A 240 -11.03 -15.92 9.15
N ALA A 241 -10.11 -14.98 9.26
CA ALA A 241 -9.42 -14.36 8.12
C ALA A 241 -7.97 -14.00 8.50
N ARG A 242 -7.22 -13.42 7.58
CA ARG A 242 -5.88 -12.86 7.83
C ARG A 242 -5.95 -11.34 7.94
N ALA A 243 -4.93 -10.74 8.53
CA ALA A 243 -4.83 -9.29 8.63
C ALA A 243 -4.78 -8.60 7.26
N THR A 244 -4.17 -9.24 6.25
CA THR A 244 -4.14 -8.77 4.85
C THR A 244 -5.50 -8.77 4.16
N ASP A 245 -6.49 -9.48 4.70
CA ASP A 245 -7.85 -9.53 4.13
C ASP A 245 -8.70 -8.34 4.62
N ILE A 246 -8.21 -7.59 5.61
CA ILE A 246 -8.87 -6.39 6.14
C ILE A 246 -8.64 -5.23 5.17
N GLN A 247 -9.73 -4.66 4.66
CA GLN A 247 -9.68 -3.53 3.74
C GLN A 247 -9.37 -2.22 4.47
N GLU A 248 -8.60 -1.34 3.83
CA GLU A 248 -8.43 0.04 4.30
C GLU A 248 -9.80 0.76 4.32
N GLY A 249 -10.06 1.53 5.37
CA GLY A 249 -11.35 2.15 5.66
C GLY A 249 -12.39 1.24 6.34
N ALA A 250 -12.08 -0.04 6.57
CA ALA A 250 -12.96 -0.91 7.36
C ALA A 250 -12.98 -0.48 8.85
N GLN A 251 -14.12 -0.67 9.51
CA GLN A 251 -14.23 -0.43 10.95
C GLN A 251 -13.78 -1.67 11.70
N VAL A 252 -12.83 -1.50 12.61
CA VAL A 252 -12.24 -2.59 13.39
C VAL A 252 -12.48 -2.36 14.88
N ARG A 253 -12.91 -3.41 15.57
CA ARG A 253 -12.84 -3.54 17.02
C ARG A 253 -11.66 -4.42 17.40
N ALA A 254 -10.64 -3.86 18.03
CA ALA A 254 -9.43 -4.57 18.43
C ALA A 254 -9.32 -4.66 19.95
N SER A 255 -9.05 -5.87 20.44
CA SER A 255 -8.53 -6.13 21.78
C SER A 255 -7.00 -6.16 21.73
N TYR A 256 -6.35 -5.48 22.67
CA TYR A 256 -4.89 -5.43 22.75
C TYR A 256 -4.40 -5.39 24.20
N ARG A 257 -3.13 -5.70 24.38
CA ARG A 257 -2.42 -5.59 25.66
C ARG A 257 -1.11 -4.83 25.45
N SER A 258 -0.69 -4.09 26.47
CA SER A 258 0.62 -3.44 26.46
C SER A 258 1.68 -4.41 26.96
N GLU A 259 2.58 -4.85 26.08
CA GLU A 259 3.76 -5.66 26.42
C GLU A 259 5.01 -4.88 26.05
N ASN A 260 5.87 -4.60 27.03
CA ASN A 260 7.13 -3.85 26.82
C ASN A 260 6.93 -2.48 26.14
N GLY A 261 5.80 -1.81 26.40
CA GLY A 261 5.44 -0.53 25.77
C GLY A 261 4.94 -0.66 24.32
N GLN A 262 4.81 -1.86 23.78
CA GLN A 262 4.17 -2.13 22.49
C GLN A 262 2.73 -2.60 22.69
N GLN A 263 1.81 -2.11 21.85
CA GLN A 263 0.42 -2.55 21.86
C GLN A 263 0.30 -3.81 20.99
N VAL A 264 0.17 -4.97 21.63
CA VAL A 264 0.08 -6.27 20.96
C VAL A 264 -1.39 -6.68 20.87
N ALA A 265 -1.88 -6.91 19.65
CA ALA A 265 -3.26 -7.30 19.42
C ALA A 265 -3.52 -8.75 19.84
N THR A 266 -4.55 -8.98 20.64
CA THR A 266 -5.02 -10.33 21.02
C THR A 266 -6.16 -10.79 20.12
N ARG A 267 -7.07 -9.88 19.75
CA ARG A 267 -8.21 -10.18 18.87
C ARG A 267 -8.58 -8.98 18.01
N ILE A 268 -8.92 -9.22 16.74
CA ILE A 268 -9.35 -8.21 15.77
C ILE A 268 -10.67 -8.67 15.16
N ASP A 269 -11.69 -7.82 15.24
CA ASP A 269 -12.99 -8.02 14.60
C ASP A 269 -13.24 -6.87 13.62
N ALA A 270 -13.12 -7.16 12.33
CA ALA A 270 -13.27 -6.20 11.24
C ALA A 270 -14.65 -6.35 10.61
N LYS A 271 -15.33 -5.21 10.45
CA LYS A 271 -16.53 -5.10 9.63
C LYS A 271 -16.13 -4.45 8.32
N SER A 272 -16.30 -5.17 7.21
CA SER A 272 -16.00 -4.65 5.88
C SER A 272 -16.70 -3.31 5.70
N ALA A 273 -16.00 -2.31 5.18
CA ALA A 273 -16.64 -1.07 4.76
C ALA A 273 -17.71 -1.50 3.77
N ALA A 274 -18.99 -1.39 4.18
CA ALA A 274 -20.11 -1.73 3.32
C ALA A 274 -19.83 -1.02 2.00
N ASN A 275 -19.65 -1.80 0.93
CA ASN A 275 -19.19 -1.33 -0.37
C ASN A 275 -20.11 -0.19 -0.80
N VAL A 276 -19.78 1.03 -0.39
CA VAL A 276 -20.43 2.25 -0.80
C VAL A 276 -19.91 2.39 -2.20
N VAL A 277 -20.60 1.71 -3.12
CA VAL A 277 -20.54 2.01 -4.53
C VAL A 277 -20.59 3.52 -4.58
N PRO A 278 -19.48 4.21 -4.93
CA PRO A 278 -19.54 5.65 -5.03
C PRO A 278 -20.64 5.92 -6.05
N ALA A 279 -21.72 6.55 -5.59
CA ALA A 279 -22.78 7.03 -6.45
C ALA A 279 -22.11 8.00 -7.40
N ASN A 280 -21.65 7.48 -8.54
CA ASN A 280 -21.07 8.24 -9.61
C ASN A 280 -22.19 9.21 -10.03
N PRO A 281 -22.05 10.54 -9.82
CA PRO A 281 -22.99 11.47 -10.41
C PRO A 281 -22.77 11.36 -11.92
N GLN A 282 -23.58 10.53 -12.59
CA GLN A 282 -23.61 10.45 -14.04
C GLN A 282 -23.79 11.87 -14.57
N THR A 283 -22.68 12.33 -15.09
CA THR A 283 -22.47 13.57 -15.78
C THR A 283 -23.42 13.59 -16.98
N GLY A 284 -24.06 14.75 -17.20
CA GLY A 284 -25.17 14.92 -18.10
C GLY A 284 -24.97 14.28 -19.48
N GLU A 285 -25.90 13.39 -19.80
CA GLU A 285 -26.24 12.99 -21.15
C GLU A 285 -26.63 14.25 -21.93
N SER A 286 -25.65 14.80 -22.65
CA SER A 286 -25.84 15.89 -23.59
C SER A 286 -26.59 15.35 -24.79
N ALA A 287 -27.91 15.47 -24.76
CA ALA A 287 -28.79 15.21 -25.89
C ALA A 287 -28.40 16.14 -27.06
N LYS A 288 -27.95 15.49 -28.13
CA LYS A 288 -27.56 16.09 -29.41
C LYS A 288 -28.84 16.53 -30.15
N PRO A 289 -28.98 17.79 -30.60
CA PRO A 289 -30.13 18.16 -31.42
C PRO A 289 -29.97 17.58 -32.84
N ALA A 290 -31.01 16.89 -33.30
CA ALA A 290 -31.11 16.43 -34.68
C ALA A 290 -31.30 17.62 -35.62
N LYS A 291 -30.65 17.54 -36.79
CA LYS A 291 -30.87 18.44 -37.93
C LYS A 291 -32.09 17.99 -38.72
#